data_AF-A0A9N8RS78-F1
#
_entry.id   AF-A0A9N8RS78-F1
#
_cell.length_a   1.000
_cell.length_b   1.000
_cell.length_c   1.000
_cell.angle_alpha   90.00
_cell.angle_beta   90.00
_cell.angle_gamma   90.00
#
_symmetry.space_group_name_H-M   'P 1'
#
loop_
_entity.id
_entity.type
_entity.pdbx_description
1 polymer ?
#
loop_
_entity_poly.entity_id
_entity_poly.type
_entity_poly.pdbx_seq_one_letter_code
_entity_poly.pdbx_strand_id
1 'polypeptide(L)'
;MYEAGEAESARTFVLSDGEVDFLWWFIQGSIMDPGVRARLYAHWGLCSRHSLAFFVVEAAFRPHLIHGCTILYGELMRRAMHVLDDRGIHSLVPGSVARHLLHAPGPCHLCDLGYHERSEGNVPPDRLAQGRDMTNAVRFAADNRRGWLPYVCGRCAGADSPVLCRLHLIEAMEREGAQIAKSQYANIVSISAHLSTFENAFRWDLRGTDTEEDRGALVGAIGWCSGWAELVRSLLPLEGKLC
;
A
#
# COMPACT_ATOMS: atom_id res chain seq x y z
N MET A 1 -28.59 7.00 29.12
CA MET A 1 -28.58 5.70 28.40
C MET A 1 -29.17 5.96 27.03
N TYR A 2 -28.50 5.48 25.97
CA TYR A 2 -28.73 5.72 24.53
C TYR A 2 -27.88 6.81 23.85
N GLU A 3 -26.55 6.72 23.98
CA GLU A 3 -25.59 7.30 23.01
C GLU A 3 -24.37 6.37 22.86
N ALA A 4 -24.62 5.08 22.58
CA ALA A 4 -23.56 4.09 22.32
C ALA A 4 -23.68 3.45 20.92
N GLY A 5 -24.59 3.94 20.07
CA GLY A 5 -24.93 3.31 18.79
C GLY A 5 -24.35 3.97 17.53
N GLU A 6 -23.79 5.19 17.61
CA GLU A 6 -23.30 5.91 16.42
C GLU A 6 -21.78 5.80 16.19
N ALA A 7 -21.01 5.38 17.20
CA ALA A 7 -19.56 5.28 17.11
C ALA A 7 -19.05 4.05 16.32
N GLU A 8 -19.92 3.07 16.04
CA GLU A 8 -19.55 1.80 15.39
C GLU A 8 -19.74 1.83 13.85
N SER A 9 -20.30 2.93 13.31
CA SER A 9 -20.67 3.10 11.89
C SER A 9 -19.49 3.44 10.95
N ALA A 10 -18.28 3.64 11.47
CA ALA A 10 -17.14 4.12 10.69
C ALA A 10 -16.15 3.03 10.20
N ARG A 11 -16.57 1.77 10.14
CA ARG A 11 -15.83 0.69 9.45
C ARG A 11 -16.60 0.20 8.21
N THR A 12 -16.63 1.02 7.16
CA THR A 12 -17.32 0.73 5.89
C THR A 12 -16.42 0.08 4.82
N PHE A 13 -15.28 -0.49 5.22
CA PHE A 13 -14.46 -1.30 4.31
C PHE A 13 -14.89 -2.77 4.40
N VAL A 14 -15.72 -3.20 3.44
CA VAL A 14 -16.12 -4.60 3.28
C VAL A 14 -15.78 -5.04 1.86
N LEU A 15 -15.12 -6.19 1.74
CA LEU A 15 -14.80 -6.81 0.45
C LEU A 15 -16.00 -7.55 -0.12
N SER A 16 -16.22 -7.44 -1.43
CA SER A 16 -17.21 -8.24 -2.13
C SER A 16 -16.77 -9.70 -2.24
N ASP A 17 -17.72 -10.57 -2.59
CA ASP A 17 -17.44 -11.99 -2.79
C ASP A 17 -16.43 -12.19 -3.92
N GLY A 18 -16.59 -11.44 -5.02
CA GLY A 18 -15.68 -11.46 -6.15
C GLY A 18 -14.27 -10.98 -5.81
N GLU A 19 -14.13 -9.93 -4.99
CA GLU A 19 -12.82 -9.44 -4.54
C GLU A 19 -12.10 -10.49 -3.70
N VAL A 20 -12.80 -11.15 -2.77
CA VAL A 20 -12.21 -12.22 -1.95
C VAL A 20 -11.85 -13.45 -2.78
N ASP A 21 -12.71 -13.85 -3.72
CA ASP A 21 -12.45 -14.99 -4.61
C ASP A 21 -11.18 -14.77 -5.43
N PHE A 22 -11.10 -13.61 -6.08
CA PHE A 22 -9.95 -13.25 -6.88
C PHE A 22 -8.68 -13.21 -6.04
N LEU A 23 -8.71 -12.48 -4.91
CA LEU A 23 -7.53 -12.28 -4.09
C LEU A 23 -7.04 -13.58 -3.45
N TRP A 24 -7.94 -14.52 -3.13
CA TRP A 24 -7.56 -15.86 -2.67
C TRP A 24 -6.69 -16.60 -3.70
N TRP A 25 -7.11 -16.65 -4.96
CA TRP A 25 -6.29 -17.26 -6.01
C TRP A 25 -5.02 -16.46 -6.30
N PHE A 26 -5.14 -15.14 -6.25
CA PHE A 26 -4.04 -14.21 -6.47
C PHE A 26 -2.88 -14.45 -5.50
N ILE A 27 -3.16 -14.58 -4.19
CA ILE A 27 -2.14 -14.86 -3.19
C ILE A 27 -1.58 -16.29 -3.30
N GLN A 28 -2.31 -17.23 -3.89
CA GLN A 28 -1.85 -18.61 -4.08
C GLN A 28 -0.83 -18.79 -5.20
N GLY A 29 -0.73 -17.84 -6.13
CA GLY A 29 0.30 -17.91 -7.17
C GLY A 29 0.04 -17.03 -8.39
N SER A 30 -1.17 -16.53 -8.60
CA SER A 30 -1.43 -15.70 -9.80
C SER A 30 -0.66 -14.39 -9.78
N ILE A 31 -0.24 -13.89 -8.61
CA ILE A 31 0.71 -12.76 -8.52
C ILE A 31 2.08 -13.06 -9.15
N MET A 32 2.46 -14.34 -9.27
CA MET A 32 3.72 -14.77 -9.89
C MET A 32 3.61 -14.88 -11.42
N ASP A 33 2.43 -14.76 -12.00
CA ASP A 33 2.27 -14.71 -13.46
C ASP A 33 3.01 -13.50 -14.04
N PRO A 34 3.92 -13.67 -15.02
CA PRO A 34 4.70 -12.56 -15.57
C PRO A 34 3.85 -11.44 -16.17
N GLY A 35 2.72 -11.77 -16.80
CA GLY A 35 1.81 -10.79 -17.40
C GLY A 35 1.10 -9.96 -16.33
N VAL A 36 0.64 -10.61 -15.25
CA VAL A 36 0.09 -9.94 -14.06
C VAL A 36 1.14 -9.03 -13.43
N ARG A 37 2.37 -9.50 -13.21
CA ARG A 37 3.46 -8.68 -12.64
C ARG A 37 3.79 -7.47 -13.50
N ALA A 38 3.91 -7.63 -14.81
CA ALA A 38 4.18 -6.54 -15.73
C ALA A 38 3.07 -5.47 -15.68
N ARG A 39 1.80 -5.89 -15.61
CA ARG A 39 0.67 -4.97 -15.44
C ARG A 39 0.71 -4.24 -14.11
N LEU A 40 0.89 -4.96 -13.00
CA LEU A 40 1.00 -4.36 -11.67
C LEU A 40 2.16 -3.36 -11.62
N TYR A 41 3.32 -3.72 -12.16
CA TYR A 41 4.45 -2.81 -12.25
C TYR A 41 4.07 -1.55 -13.04
N ALA A 42 3.54 -1.68 -14.25
CA ALA A 42 3.18 -0.56 -15.12
C ALA A 42 2.16 0.41 -14.48
N HIS A 43 1.15 -0.12 -13.79
CA HIS A 43 0.08 0.65 -13.13
C HIS A 43 0.43 1.05 -11.70
N TRP A 44 1.68 0.82 -11.29
CA TRP A 44 2.17 1.10 -9.95
C TRP A 44 1.34 0.47 -8.81
N GLY A 45 1.06 -0.82 -8.97
CA GLY A 45 0.35 -1.66 -8.03
C GLY A 45 -1.17 -1.64 -8.22
N LEU A 46 -1.87 -1.64 -7.10
CA LEU A 46 -3.32 -1.62 -7.05
C LEU A 46 -3.84 -0.22 -6.67
N CYS A 47 -5.11 0.06 -6.94
CA CYS A 47 -5.75 1.28 -6.44
C CYS A 47 -5.85 1.26 -4.91
N SER A 48 -6.16 2.39 -4.27
CA SER A 48 -6.26 2.50 -2.80
C SER A 48 -7.10 1.38 -2.16
N ARG A 49 -8.31 1.12 -2.70
CA ARG A 49 -9.20 0.05 -2.24
C ARG A 49 -8.56 -1.33 -2.38
N HIS A 50 -8.12 -1.69 -3.59
CA HIS A 50 -7.60 -3.02 -3.88
C HIS A 50 -6.23 -3.30 -3.24
N SER A 51 -5.47 -2.25 -2.91
CA SER A 51 -4.24 -2.36 -2.15
C SER A 51 -4.51 -2.74 -0.70
N LEU A 52 -5.48 -2.08 -0.06
CA LEU A 52 -5.96 -2.45 1.26
C LEU A 52 -6.58 -3.86 1.23
N ALA A 53 -7.39 -4.16 0.21
CA ALA A 53 -7.99 -5.48 0.03
C ALA A 53 -6.93 -6.60 -0.04
N PHE A 54 -5.91 -6.41 -0.87
CA PHE A 54 -4.82 -7.38 -1.01
C PHE A 54 -4.07 -7.56 0.32
N PHE A 55 -3.73 -6.48 1.01
CA PHE A 55 -3.09 -6.54 2.32
C PHE A 55 -3.95 -7.27 3.36
N VAL A 56 -5.25 -6.97 3.43
CA VAL A 56 -6.21 -7.62 4.34
C VAL A 56 -6.31 -9.11 4.06
N VAL A 57 -6.57 -9.49 2.81
CA VAL A 57 -6.74 -10.90 2.42
C VAL A 57 -5.45 -11.67 2.69
N GLU A 58 -4.30 -11.12 2.33
CA GLU A 58 -3.02 -11.80 2.59
C GLU A 58 -2.75 -11.94 4.10
N ALA A 59 -3.00 -10.91 4.90
CA ALA A 59 -2.86 -10.98 6.35
C ALA A 59 -3.86 -11.96 7.00
N ALA A 60 -5.06 -12.12 6.44
CA ALA A 60 -6.07 -13.05 6.94
C ALA A 60 -5.69 -14.51 6.69
N PHE A 61 -5.17 -14.83 5.50
CA PHE A 61 -4.81 -16.20 5.13
C PHE A 61 -3.37 -16.58 5.44
N ARG A 62 -2.46 -15.59 5.52
CA ARG A 62 -1.01 -15.78 5.72
C ARG A 62 -0.43 -14.75 6.69
N PRO A 63 -0.88 -14.73 7.96
CA PRO A 63 -0.53 -13.68 8.93
C PRO A 63 0.98 -13.56 9.23
N HIS A 64 1.77 -14.60 8.93
CA HIS A 64 3.21 -14.61 9.18
C HIS A 64 4.07 -14.40 7.92
N LEU A 65 3.45 -14.32 6.73
CA LEU A 65 4.11 -14.37 5.43
C LEU A 65 3.38 -13.47 4.43
N ILE A 66 3.20 -12.18 4.77
CA ILE A 66 2.57 -11.15 3.91
C ILE A 66 3.51 -10.81 2.73
N HIS A 67 3.90 -11.84 1.99
CA HIS A 67 5.04 -11.88 1.10
C HIS A 67 4.72 -11.30 -0.27
N GLY A 68 3.51 -11.56 -0.78
CA GLY A 68 3.04 -11.01 -2.05
C GLY A 68 2.99 -9.49 -2.03
N CYS A 69 2.43 -8.90 -0.98
CA CYS A 69 2.46 -7.45 -0.78
C CYS A 69 3.91 -6.94 -0.67
N THR A 70 4.74 -7.57 0.17
CA THR A 70 6.14 -7.16 0.35
C THR A 70 6.93 -7.17 -0.96
N ILE A 71 6.84 -8.23 -1.77
CA ILE A 71 7.51 -8.29 -3.07
C ILE A 71 7.01 -7.19 -4.00
N LEU A 72 5.69 -7.06 -4.16
CA LEU A 72 5.10 -6.11 -5.10
C LEU A 72 5.49 -4.69 -4.74
N TYR A 73 5.23 -4.27 -3.50
CA TYR A 73 5.49 -2.90 -3.10
C TYR A 73 7.00 -2.64 -2.95
N GLY A 74 7.81 -3.63 -2.60
CA GLY A 74 9.28 -3.52 -2.63
C GLY A 74 9.83 -3.26 -4.03
N GLU A 75 9.28 -3.91 -5.05
CA GLU A 75 9.61 -3.64 -6.46
C GLU A 75 9.20 -2.21 -6.87
N LEU A 76 8.00 -1.77 -6.47
CA LEU A 76 7.51 -0.42 -6.76
C LEU A 76 8.30 0.67 -6.03
N MET A 77 8.78 0.42 -4.81
CA MET A 77 9.64 1.34 -4.08
C MET A 77 11.01 1.49 -4.76
N ARG A 78 11.60 0.39 -5.25
CA ARG A 78 12.82 0.45 -6.07
C ARG A 78 12.60 1.23 -7.36
N ARG A 79 11.46 1.05 -8.03
CA ARG A 79 11.06 1.88 -9.19
C ARG A 79 10.96 3.35 -8.81
N ALA A 80 10.32 3.68 -7.70
CA ALA A 80 10.18 5.05 -7.22
C ALA A 80 11.54 5.70 -6.99
N MET A 81 12.46 4.99 -6.34
CA MET A 81 13.83 5.46 -6.18
C MET A 81 14.48 5.76 -7.52
N HIS A 82 14.35 4.88 -8.52
CA HIS A 82 14.96 5.12 -9.83
C HIS A 82 14.37 6.33 -10.57
N VAL A 83 13.05 6.54 -10.45
CA VAL A 83 12.36 7.67 -11.10
C VAL A 83 12.70 9.01 -10.44
N LEU A 84 12.99 8.99 -9.14
CA LEU A 84 13.19 10.19 -8.33
C LEU A 84 14.66 10.45 -7.97
N ASP A 85 15.57 9.54 -8.33
CA ASP A 85 17.00 9.73 -8.15
C ASP A 85 17.44 10.95 -8.96
N ASP A 86 18.05 11.93 -8.30
CA ASP A 86 18.55 13.14 -8.95
C ASP A 86 20.07 13.12 -9.12
N ARG A 87 20.70 11.96 -8.94
CA ARG A 87 22.16 11.78 -9.08
C ARG A 87 22.55 11.35 -10.48
N GLY A 88 23.74 11.77 -10.91
CA GLY A 88 24.31 11.36 -12.19
C GLY A 88 23.44 11.76 -13.39
N ILE A 89 23.27 10.84 -14.34
CA ILE A 89 22.49 11.10 -15.58
C ILE A 89 21.01 11.36 -15.26
N HIS A 90 20.49 10.83 -14.14
CA HIS A 90 19.09 11.05 -13.74
C HIS A 90 18.81 12.51 -13.34
N SER A 91 19.83 13.27 -12.93
CA SER A 91 19.72 14.73 -12.70
C SER A 91 19.29 15.52 -13.94
N LEU A 92 19.50 14.95 -15.14
CA LEU A 92 19.19 15.58 -16.42
C LEU A 92 17.76 15.29 -16.87
N VAL A 93 17.04 14.39 -16.19
CA VAL A 93 15.66 14.03 -16.54
C VAL A 93 14.76 15.22 -16.20
N PRO A 94 14.02 15.80 -17.17
CA PRO A 94 13.09 16.88 -16.90
C PRO A 94 12.03 16.46 -15.89
N GLY A 95 11.63 17.36 -15.00
CA GLY A 95 10.59 17.07 -14.01
C GLY A 95 9.26 16.61 -14.61
N SER A 96 8.94 17.05 -15.83
CA SER A 96 7.77 16.58 -16.58
C SER A 96 7.86 15.09 -16.96
N VAL A 97 9.05 14.60 -17.29
CA VAL A 97 9.31 13.18 -17.57
C VAL A 97 9.22 12.37 -16.29
N ALA A 98 9.86 12.81 -15.21
CA ALA A 98 9.76 12.13 -13.91
C ALA A 98 8.29 12.04 -13.45
N ARG A 99 7.52 13.13 -13.57
CA ARG A 99 6.08 13.15 -13.28
C ARG A 99 5.33 12.13 -14.15
N HIS A 100 5.58 12.11 -15.47
CA HIS A 100 4.97 11.16 -16.37
C HIS A 100 5.27 9.70 -15.98
N LEU A 101 6.51 9.39 -15.59
CA LEU A 101 6.91 8.06 -15.16
C LEU A 101 6.22 7.61 -13.86
N LEU A 102 5.87 8.55 -12.98
CA LEU A 102 5.11 8.30 -11.74
C LEU A 102 3.61 8.10 -11.99
N HIS A 103 3.06 8.55 -13.12
CA HIS A 103 1.67 8.32 -13.44
C HIS A 103 1.40 6.84 -13.74
N ALA A 104 0.26 6.35 -13.25
CA ALA A 104 -0.29 5.07 -13.64
C ALA A 104 -1.23 5.27 -14.84
N PRO A 105 -1.07 4.53 -15.95
CA PRO A 105 -1.95 4.64 -17.10
C PRO A 105 -3.22 3.80 -16.89
N GLY A 106 -4.26 4.35 -16.27
CA GLY A 106 -5.60 3.74 -16.24
C GLY A 106 -5.95 2.93 -14.97
N PRO A 107 -6.97 2.06 -15.04
CA PRO A 107 -7.48 1.32 -13.88
C PRO A 107 -6.45 0.31 -13.36
N CYS A 108 -6.55 -0.05 -12.08
CA CYS A 108 -5.71 -1.12 -11.54
C CYS A 108 -6.17 -2.50 -12.04
N HIS A 109 -5.32 -3.51 -11.90
CA HIS A 109 -5.56 -4.85 -12.45
C HIS A 109 -6.92 -5.46 -12.04
N LEU A 110 -7.33 -5.34 -10.78
CA LEU A 110 -8.63 -5.85 -10.32
C LEU A 110 -9.80 -5.06 -10.92
N CYS A 111 -9.69 -3.72 -10.98
CA CYS A 111 -10.71 -2.87 -11.60
C CYS A 111 -10.88 -3.17 -13.09
N ASP A 112 -9.77 -3.38 -13.81
CA ASP A 112 -9.76 -3.72 -15.24
C ASP A 112 -10.46 -5.06 -15.53
N LEU A 113 -10.38 -5.99 -14.58
CA LEU A 113 -11.10 -7.27 -14.62
C LEU A 113 -12.55 -7.19 -14.12
N GLY A 114 -13.02 -6.01 -13.70
CA GLY A 114 -14.39 -5.82 -13.22
C GLY A 114 -14.63 -6.23 -11.76
N TYR A 115 -13.58 -6.41 -10.95
CA TYR A 115 -13.73 -6.61 -9.50
C TYR A 115 -13.88 -5.26 -8.79
N HIS A 116 -14.93 -5.14 -7.98
CA HIS A 116 -15.30 -3.93 -7.25
C HIS A 116 -16.15 -4.29 -6.02
N GLU A 117 -16.63 -3.31 -5.27
CA GLU A 117 -17.36 -3.50 -4.00
C GLU A 117 -18.70 -4.26 -4.11
N ARG A 118 -19.15 -4.56 -5.32
CA ARG A 118 -20.38 -5.32 -5.61
C ARG A 118 -20.14 -6.51 -6.54
N SER A 119 -18.89 -6.84 -6.88
CA SER A 119 -18.63 -7.98 -7.74
C SER A 119 -19.00 -9.30 -7.06
N GLU A 120 -19.71 -10.16 -7.78
CA GLU A 120 -20.08 -11.49 -7.32
C GLU A 120 -18.89 -12.47 -7.46
N GLY A 121 -18.89 -13.52 -6.65
CA GLY A 121 -17.86 -14.56 -6.66
C GLY A 121 -18.39 -15.87 -6.08
N ASN A 122 -17.70 -16.98 -6.32
CA ASN A 122 -18.13 -18.29 -5.83
C ASN A 122 -17.24 -18.76 -4.67
N VAL A 123 -17.23 -17.96 -3.60
CA VAL A 123 -16.39 -18.19 -2.43
C VAL A 123 -17.15 -19.02 -1.39
N PRO A 124 -16.59 -20.12 -0.87
CA PRO A 124 -17.18 -20.82 0.27
C PRO A 124 -17.37 -19.88 1.48
N PRO A 125 -18.48 -19.98 2.24
CA PRO A 125 -18.79 -19.02 3.31
C PRO A 125 -17.66 -18.82 4.33
N ASP A 126 -16.97 -19.89 4.75
CA ASP A 126 -15.86 -19.81 5.71
C ASP A 126 -14.67 -19.02 5.14
N ARG A 127 -14.36 -19.21 3.85
CA ARG A 127 -13.30 -18.48 3.16
C ARG A 127 -13.69 -17.01 2.99
N LEU A 128 -14.94 -16.73 2.72
CA LEU A 128 -15.45 -15.36 2.60
C LEU A 128 -15.35 -14.63 3.94
N ALA A 129 -15.76 -15.27 5.03
CA ALA A 129 -15.65 -14.75 6.37
C ALA A 129 -14.18 -14.46 6.74
N GLN A 130 -13.27 -15.41 6.48
CA GLN A 130 -11.84 -15.22 6.73
C GLN A 130 -11.25 -14.10 5.87
N GLY A 131 -11.54 -14.07 4.57
CA GLY A 131 -11.00 -13.03 3.66
C GLY A 131 -11.47 -11.62 4.00
N ARG A 132 -12.62 -11.48 4.68
CA ARG A 132 -13.14 -10.22 5.21
C ARG A 132 -12.61 -9.88 6.60
N ASP A 133 -11.94 -10.80 7.30
CA ASP A 133 -11.43 -10.56 8.64
C ASP A 133 -10.21 -9.64 8.61
N MET A 134 -10.41 -8.40 9.03
CA MET A 134 -9.37 -7.38 9.09
C MET A 134 -8.49 -7.47 10.35
N THR A 135 -8.79 -8.36 11.30
CA THR A 135 -8.13 -8.43 12.61
C THR A 135 -6.61 -8.48 12.49
N ASN A 136 -6.10 -9.36 11.62
CA ASN A 136 -4.65 -9.51 11.44
C ASN A 136 -4.01 -8.28 10.77
N ALA A 137 -4.68 -7.66 9.80
CA ALA A 137 -4.18 -6.47 9.12
C ALA A 137 -4.15 -5.25 10.05
N VAL A 138 -5.22 -5.06 10.85
CA VAL A 138 -5.31 -4.01 11.87
C VAL A 138 -4.24 -4.22 12.94
N ARG A 139 -4.09 -5.44 13.46
CA ARG A 139 -3.04 -5.76 14.44
C ARG A 139 -1.65 -5.50 13.85
N PHE A 140 -1.38 -5.97 12.63
CA PHE A 140 -0.09 -5.72 11.97
C PHE A 140 0.20 -4.21 11.83
N ALA A 141 -0.78 -3.43 11.40
CA ALA A 141 -0.61 -1.98 11.28
C ALA A 141 -0.38 -1.31 12.65
N ALA A 142 -1.11 -1.73 13.68
CA ALA A 142 -0.98 -1.19 15.04
C ALA A 142 0.39 -1.53 15.66
N ASP A 143 0.80 -2.79 15.62
CA ASP A 143 2.06 -3.28 16.21
C ASP A 143 3.28 -2.64 15.54
N ASN A 144 3.18 -2.30 14.25
CA ASN A 144 4.29 -1.76 13.46
C ASN A 144 4.15 -0.26 13.15
N ARG A 145 3.39 0.48 13.98
CA ARG A 145 3.07 1.91 13.76
C ARG A 145 4.29 2.79 13.56
N ARG A 146 5.38 2.51 14.29
CA ARG A 146 6.64 3.27 14.19
C ARG A 146 7.23 3.26 12.78
N GLY A 147 7.08 2.15 12.06
CA GLY A 147 7.63 1.99 10.71
C GLY A 147 6.82 2.64 9.59
N TRP A 148 5.64 3.21 9.87
CA TRP A 148 4.82 3.80 8.80
C TRP A 148 4.21 5.15 9.13
N LEU A 149 3.99 5.48 10.41
CA LEU A 149 3.43 6.76 10.81
C LEU A 149 4.22 7.96 10.26
N PRO A 150 5.58 7.96 10.23
CA PRO A 150 6.35 9.07 9.65
C PRO A 150 6.11 9.29 8.15
N TYR A 151 5.58 8.29 7.44
CA TYR A 151 5.39 8.33 5.99
C TYR A 151 3.94 8.65 5.56
N VAL A 152 3.05 8.90 6.53
CA VAL A 152 1.65 9.22 6.24
C VAL A 152 1.56 10.53 5.47
N CYS A 153 0.86 10.49 4.34
CA CYS A 153 0.68 11.68 3.52
C CYS A 153 -0.21 12.71 4.23
N GLY A 154 0.32 13.92 4.45
CA GLY A 154 -0.41 15.01 5.11
C GLY A 154 -1.71 15.38 4.40
N ARG A 155 -1.71 15.41 3.06
CA ARG A 155 -2.91 15.69 2.26
C ARG A 155 -3.98 14.61 2.37
N CYS A 156 -3.60 13.32 2.36
CA CYS A 156 -4.57 12.24 2.55
C CYS A 156 -5.15 12.22 3.97
N ALA A 157 -4.32 12.54 4.97
CA ALA A 157 -4.70 12.51 6.38
C ALA A 157 -5.38 13.80 6.87
N GLY A 158 -5.37 14.88 6.08
CA GLY A 158 -5.79 16.20 6.53
C GLY A 158 -4.90 16.76 7.64
N ALA A 159 -3.62 16.40 7.65
CA ALA A 159 -2.64 16.79 8.67
C ALA A 159 -1.58 17.74 8.10
N ASP A 160 -0.97 18.55 8.98
CA ASP A 160 0.12 19.46 8.64
C ASP A 160 1.46 18.71 8.56
N SER A 161 1.55 17.77 7.62
CA SER A 161 2.76 17.00 7.32
C SER A 161 3.21 17.30 5.89
N PRO A 162 4.51 17.58 5.66
CA PRO A 162 5.05 17.81 4.33
C PRO A 162 5.20 16.52 3.51
N VAL A 163 4.87 15.36 4.09
CA VAL A 163 5.01 14.07 3.42
C VAL A 163 3.89 13.87 2.40
N LEU A 164 4.26 13.42 1.21
CA LEU A 164 3.35 13.18 0.09
C LEU A 164 3.40 11.71 -0.34
N CYS A 165 2.23 11.11 -0.59
CA CYS A 165 2.14 9.88 -1.38
C CYS A 165 2.41 10.19 -2.86
N ARG A 166 2.61 9.16 -3.68
CA ARG A 166 2.84 9.27 -5.13
C ARG A 166 1.80 10.17 -5.81
N LEU A 167 0.52 9.95 -5.54
CA LEU A 167 -0.58 10.69 -6.17
C LEU A 167 -0.48 12.20 -5.87
N HIS A 168 -0.31 12.56 -4.60
CA HIS A 168 -0.18 13.96 -4.20
C HIS A 168 1.18 14.59 -4.55
N LEU A 169 2.23 13.78 -4.68
CA LEU A 169 3.53 14.22 -5.18
C LEU A 169 3.41 14.62 -6.66
N ILE A 170 2.75 13.81 -7.48
CA ILE A 170 2.49 14.14 -8.89
C ILE A 170 1.78 15.49 -9.03
N GLU A 171 0.72 15.70 -8.25
CA GLU A 171 -0.01 16.98 -8.22
C GLU A 171 0.85 18.14 -7.73
N ALA A 172 1.69 17.92 -6.70
CA ALA A 172 2.61 18.93 -6.20
C ALA A 172 3.68 19.28 -7.25
N MET A 173 4.23 18.29 -7.97
CA MET A 173 5.20 18.52 -9.05
C MET A 173 4.61 19.36 -10.18
N GLU A 174 3.32 19.21 -10.47
CA GLU A 174 2.62 20.02 -11.47
C GLU A 174 2.47 21.50 -11.04
N ARG A 175 2.22 21.75 -9.75
CA ARG A 175 1.99 23.12 -9.23
C ARG A 175 3.26 23.84 -8.76
N GLU A 176 4.15 23.11 -8.11
CA GLU A 176 5.29 23.61 -7.33
C GLU A 176 6.64 23.29 -8.01
N GLY A 177 6.61 22.49 -9.08
CA GLY A 177 7.80 22.12 -9.86
C GLY A 177 8.57 20.92 -9.31
N ALA A 178 9.63 20.52 -10.01
CA ALA A 178 10.35 19.28 -9.74
C ALA A 178 11.10 19.23 -8.39
N GLN A 179 11.33 20.38 -7.75
CA GLN A 179 12.10 20.44 -6.51
C GLN A 179 11.39 19.72 -5.35
N ILE A 180 10.06 19.65 -5.37
CA ILE A 180 9.29 18.91 -4.36
C ILE A 180 9.58 17.41 -4.40
N ALA A 181 9.90 16.86 -5.58
CA ALA A 181 10.27 15.45 -5.72
C ALA A 181 11.54 15.10 -4.92
N LYS A 182 12.50 16.03 -4.91
CA LYS A 182 13.76 15.86 -4.18
C LYS A 182 13.56 15.85 -2.67
N SER A 183 12.65 16.68 -2.14
CA SER A 183 12.37 16.70 -0.70
C SER A 183 11.69 15.42 -0.21
N GLN A 184 11.00 14.69 -1.10
CA GLN A 184 10.36 13.41 -0.77
C GLN A 184 11.28 12.20 -0.93
N TYR A 185 12.41 12.33 -1.64
CA TYR A 185 13.26 11.19 -2.00
C TYR A 185 13.81 10.43 -0.77
N ALA A 186 14.21 11.15 0.28
CA ALA A 186 14.72 10.53 1.51
C ALA A 186 13.71 9.58 2.16
N ASN A 187 12.41 9.92 2.14
CA ASN A 187 11.35 9.08 2.67
C ASN A 187 11.24 7.77 1.88
N ILE A 188 11.34 7.85 0.55
CA ILE A 188 11.23 6.70 -0.36
C ILE A 188 12.40 5.76 -0.19
N VAL A 189 13.63 6.29 -0.07
CA VAL A 189 14.82 5.52 0.24
C VAL A 189 14.67 4.80 1.59
N SER A 190 14.18 5.51 2.61
CA SER A 190 13.98 4.96 3.95
C SER A 190 12.96 3.83 3.96
N ILE A 191 11.78 4.02 3.34
CA ILE A 191 10.76 2.97 3.18
C ILE A 191 11.35 1.77 2.44
N SER A 192 12.06 2.00 1.32
CA SER A 192 12.62 0.90 0.51
C SER A 192 13.66 0.09 1.28
N ALA A 193 14.50 0.74 2.09
CA ALA A 193 15.53 0.08 2.88
C ALA A 193 14.90 -0.83 3.95
N HIS A 194 13.98 -0.29 4.74
CA HIS A 194 13.25 -1.03 5.77
C HIS A 194 12.44 -2.20 5.18
N LEU A 195 11.74 -1.96 4.07
CA LEU A 195 10.98 -3.00 3.39
C LEU A 195 11.88 -4.11 2.83
N SER A 196 13.09 -3.77 2.37
CA SER A 196 14.08 -4.76 1.93
C SER A 196 14.58 -5.62 3.09
N THR A 197 14.76 -5.05 4.29
CA THR A 197 15.08 -5.82 5.50
C THR A 197 13.96 -6.78 5.85
N PHE A 198 12.70 -6.32 5.78
CA PHE A 198 11.55 -7.17 6.03
C PHE A 198 11.41 -8.30 5.00
N GLU A 199 11.61 -8.02 3.71
CA GLU A 199 11.64 -9.04 2.65
C GLU A 199 12.73 -10.10 2.91
N ASN A 200 13.92 -9.66 3.29
CA ASN A 200 15.04 -10.55 3.60
C ASN A 200 14.76 -11.46 4.79
N ALA A 201 13.97 -11.02 5.78
CA ALA A 201 13.61 -11.82 6.94
C ALA A 201 12.71 -13.03 6.61
N PHE A 202 12.18 -13.14 5.40
CA PHE A 202 11.54 -14.36 4.92
C PHE A 202 12.53 -15.47 4.58
N ARG A 203 13.81 -15.14 4.39
CA ARG A 203 14.85 -16.15 4.19
C ARG A 203 15.17 -16.85 5.50
N TRP A 204 15.43 -18.15 5.42
CA TRP A 204 15.70 -18.98 6.59
C TRP A 204 16.86 -18.47 7.45
N ASP A 205 17.92 -17.96 6.81
CA ASP A 205 19.14 -17.47 7.45
C ASP A 205 19.00 -16.10 8.12
N LEU A 206 17.95 -15.35 7.77
CA LEU A 206 17.71 -13.98 8.26
C LEU A 206 16.38 -13.88 9.01
N ARG A 207 15.79 -15.02 9.37
CA ARG A 207 14.47 -15.04 10.02
C ARG A 207 14.51 -14.33 11.38
N GLY A 208 13.63 -13.35 11.55
CA GLY A 208 13.49 -12.60 12.80
C GLY A 208 14.56 -11.52 13.01
N THR A 209 15.32 -11.15 11.98
CA THR A 209 16.24 -10.00 12.04
C THR A 209 15.53 -8.67 11.77
N ASP A 210 14.27 -8.70 11.33
CA ASP A 210 13.45 -7.52 11.04
C ASP A 210 12.88 -6.88 12.31
N THR A 211 12.80 -5.56 12.32
CA THR A 211 12.19 -4.77 13.40
C THR A 211 10.74 -4.38 13.10
N GLU A 212 10.09 -3.73 14.07
CA GLU A 212 8.76 -3.12 13.87
C GLU A 212 8.80 -2.04 12.76
N GLU A 213 9.91 -1.31 12.65
CA GLU A 213 10.12 -0.33 11.59
C GLU A 213 10.18 -0.99 10.20
N ASP A 214 10.91 -2.12 10.10
CA ASP A 214 11.04 -2.89 8.85
C ASP A 214 9.68 -3.43 8.38
N ARG A 215 8.92 -4.04 9.30
CA ARG A 215 7.56 -4.54 9.03
C ARG A 215 6.60 -3.40 8.68
N GLY A 216 6.69 -2.29 9.40
CA GLY A 216 5.85 -1.12 9.19
C GLY A 216 6.06 -0.50 7.81
N ALA A 217 7.27 -0.55 7.27
CA ALA A 217 7.57 -0.02 5.94
C ALA A 217 6.72 -0.66 4.82
N LEU A 218 6.16 -1.86 5.01
CA LEU A 218 5.16 -2.41 4.09
C LEU A 218 3.92 -1.50 4.00
N VAL A 219 3.35 -1.09 5.12
CA VAL A 219 2.21 -0.18 5.17
C VAL A 219 2.60 1.19 4.57
N GLY A 220 3.81 1.65 4.89
CA GLY A 220 4.39 2.86 4.30
C GLY A 220 4.47 2.81 2.77
N ALA A 221 4.94 1.70 2.21
CA ALA A 221 5.05 1.50 0.77
C ALA A 221 3.69 1.40 0.08
N ILE A 222 2.72 0.70 0.68
CA ILE A 222 1.35 0.62 0.19
C ILE A 222 0.74 2.03 0.16
N GLY A 223 0.83 2.78 1.26
CA GLY A 223 0.27 4.12 1.37
C GLY A 223 0.94 5.13 0.44
N TRP A 224 2.26 5.04 0.27
CA TRP A 224 2.97 5.88 -0.70
C TRP A 224 2.54 5.58 -2.14
N CYS A 225 2.45 4.31 -2.53
CA CYS A 225 2.05 3.94 -3.88
C CYS A 225 0.58 4.30 -4.15
N SER A 226 -0.33 3.80 -3.31
CA SER A 226 -1.75 3.73 -3.65
C SER A 226 -2.58 4.84 -3.00
N GLY A 227 -1.96 5.64 -2.14
CA GLY A 227 -2.62 6.66 -1.33
C GLY A 227 -2.95 6.17 0.07
N TRP A 228 -3.10 7.11 1.01
CA TRP A 228 -3.31 6.81 2.43
C TRP A 228 -4.77 6.86 2.87
N ALA A 229 -5.68 7.42 2.07
CA ALA A 229 -7.05 7.72 2.52
C ALA A 229 -7.81 6.47 3.04
N GLU A 230 -7.76 5.36 2.30
CA GLU A 230 -8.42 4.11 2.74
C GLU A 230 -7.67 3.43 3.89
N LEU A 231 -6.33 3.45 3.88
CA LEU A 231 -5.51 2.88 4.95
C LEU A 231 -5.76 3.59 6.28
N VAL A 232 -5.75 4.93 6.28
CA VAL A 232 -6.01 5.75 7.47
C VAL A 232 -7.43 5.51 7.98
N ARG A 233 -8.43 5.44 7.09
CA ARG A 233 -9.81 5.20 7.51
C ARG A 233 -10.01 3.80 8.11
N SER A 234 -9.28 2.80 7.62
CA SER A 234 -9.58 1.39 7.91
C SER A 234 -8.63 0.73 8.91
N LEU A 235 -7.39 1.20 9.02
CA LEU A 235 -6.35 0.60 9.86
C LEU A 235 -6.02 1.41 11.12
N LEU A 236 -6.35 2.70 11.17
CA LEU A 236 -6.16 3.51 12.38
C LEU A 236 -7.41 3.47 13.26
N PRO A 237 -7.25 3.33 14.59
CA PRO A 237 -8.34 3.62 15.52
C PRO A 237 -8.75 5.09 15.36
N LEU A 238 -10.06 5.38 15.35
CA LEU A 238 -10.61 6.74 15.33
C LEU A 238 -10.33 7.54 16.61
N GLU A 239 -9.71 6.92 17.61
CA GLU A 239 -9.36 7.55 18.88
C GLU A 239 -7.93 8.04 18.86
N GLY A 240 -7.79 9.32 18.51
CA GLY A 240 -6.54 10.04 18.52
C GLY A 240 -6.22 10.57 17.13
N LYS A 241 -6.49 11.86 16.92
CA LYS A 241 -5.89 12.62 15.82
C LYS A 241 -4.41 12.23 15.70
N LEU A 242 -3.93 12.11 14.48
CA LEU A 242 -2.51 12.06 14.15
C LEU A 242 -1.88 13.36 14.70
N CYS A 243 -1.53 13.35 15.99
CA CYS A 243 -0.81 14.38 16.70
C CYS A 243 0.61 13.87 16.95
#